data_AF-A0A1C6BCD3-F1
#
_entry.id   AF-A0A1C6BCD3-F1
#
_cell.length_a   1.000
_cell.length_b   1.000
_cell.length_c   1.000
_cell.angle_alpha   90.00
_cell.angle_beta   90.00
_cell.angle_gamma   90.00
#
_symmetry.space_group_name_H-M   'P 1'
#
loop_
_entity.id
_entity.type
_entity.pdbx_description
1 polymer ?
#
loop_
_entity_poly.entity_id
_entity_poly.type
_entity_poly.pdbx_seq_one_letter_code
_entity_poly.pdbx_strand_id
1 'polypeptide(L)'
;MSEKVIENNKVSVIGEVVSEFKFSHEVFGEGFYVVDMAVSRLSDQVDIIPLMVSERLLDVSKDYQGCTMEALGQFRSYNRHEGTKNRLVLSIFVREVNFLEEFTDYTKTNQIFLDGYICKEPIYRKTPLGREIADLLLAVNRPYGKSDYIPCIAWGRNARYASGFEVGSRVCVWGRVQSREYTKKLSETDCEKRIAYEVSVSKLECVEQE
;
A
#
# COMPACT_ATOMS: atom_id res chain seq x y z
N MET A 1 10.84 -10.54 -19.44
CA MET A 1 11.18 -10.13 -18.06
C MET A 1 10.44 -8.86 -17.61
N SER A 2 10.09 -7.92 -18.50
CA SER A 2 9.36 -6.69 -18.15
C SER A 2 7.86 -6.90 -17.86
N GLU A 3 7.17 -7.77 -18.59
CA GLU A 3 5.72 -7.99 -18.44
C GLU A 3 5.33 -8.62 -17.10
N LYS A 4 6.09 -9.62 -16.61
CA LYS A 4 5.84 -10.26 -15.30
C LYS A 4 5.90 -9.30 -14.11
N VAL A 5 6.63 -8.19 -14.23
CA VAL A 5 6.77 -7.18 -13.15
C VAL A 5 5.56 -6.23 -13.08
N ILE A 6 4.74 -6.19 -14.12
CA ILE A 6 3.44 -5.52 -14.07
C ILE A 6 2.41 -6.41 -13.37
N GLU A 7 2.61 -7.72 -13.40
CA GLU A 7 1.65 -8.68 -12.84
C GLU A 7 1.80 -8.90 -11.34
N ASN A 8 3.01 -8.76 -10.79
CA ASN A 8 3.29 -9.08 -9.39
C ASN A 8 2.94 -7.99 -8.38
N ASN A 9 2.55 -6.79 -8.84
CA ASN A 9 2.11 -5.70 -7.98
C ASN A 9 1.03 -4.91 -8.71
N LYS A 10 -0.23 -5.16 -8.35
CA LYS A 10 -1.40 -4.53 -8.95
C LYS A 10 -2.28 -3.99 -7.84
N VAL A 11 -2.63 -2.72 -7.92
CA VAL A 11 -3.60 -2.10 -7.02
C VAL A 11 -4.60 -1.29 -7.83
N SER A 12 -5.89 -1.44 -7.48
CA SER A 12 -6.97 -0.56 -7.89
C SER A 12 -7.59 0.04 -6.63
N VAL A 13 -7.70 1.35 -6.62
CA VAL A 13 -8.39 2.09 -5.58
C VAL A 13 -9.34 3.10 -6.20
N ILE A 14 -10.54 3.23 -5.63
CA ILE A 14 -11.54 4.21 -6.02
C ILE A 14 -11.86 5.04 -4.78
N GLY A 15 -11.77 6.35 -4.91
CA GLY A 15 -12.01 7.25 -3.80
C GLY A 15 -12.13 8.70 -4.23
N GLU A 16 -12.31 9.56 -3.24
CA GLU A 16 -12.36 11.01 -3.42
C GLU A 16 -10.97 11.61 -3.21
N VAL A 17 -10.52 12.50 -4.09
CA VAL A 17 -9.28 13.26 -3.87
C VAL A 17 -9.52 14.28 -2.76
N VAL A 18 -8.64 14.30 -1.75
CA VAL A 18 -8.82 15.12 -0.54
C VAL A 18 -7.64 16.04 -0.23
N SER A 19 -6.67 16.13 -1.14
CA SER A 19 -5.58 17.10 -1.03
C SER A 19 -5.20 17.68 -2.38
N GLU A 20 -4.47 18.79 -2.34
CA GLU A 20 -3.74 19.31 -3.49
C GLU A 20 -2.54 18.41 -3.86
N PHE A 21 -2.04 18.57 -5.10
CA PHE A 21 -0.80 17.94 -5.55
C PHE A 21 0.41 18.61 -4.91
N LYS A 22 1.26 17.81 -4.26
CA LYS A 22 2.52 18.27 -3.66
C LYS A 22 3.69 17.67 -4.41
N PHE A 23 4.57 18.53 -4.94
CA PHE A 23 5.78 18.08 -5.62
C PHE A 23 6.60 17.15 -4.72
N SER A 24 7.05 16.03 -5.27
CA SER A 24 7.85 15.03 -4.57
C SER A 24 9.30 15.05 -5.07
N HIS A 25 9.49 14.76 -6.36
CA HIS A 25 10.80 14.67 -7.00
C HIS A 25 10.65 14.70 -8.52
N GLU A 26 11.76 14.91 -9.22
CA GLU A 26 11.84 14.87 -10.68
C GLU A 26 12.81 13.77 -11.11
N VAL A 27 12.44 13.03 -12.15
CA VAL A 27 13.30 11.99 -12.75
C VAL A 27 13.32 12.18 -14.26
N PHE A 28 14.49 12.43 -14.84
CA PHE A 28 14.66 12.65 -16.29
C PHE A 28 13.71 13.71 -16.89
N GLY A 29 13.48 14.82 -16.18
CA GLY A 29 12.58 15.89 -16.64
C GLY A 29 11.10 15.55 -16.53
N GLU A 30 10.74 14.55 -15.73
CA GLU A 30 9.36 14.20 -15.38
C GLU A 30 9.13 14.44 -13.88
N GLY A 31 8.23 15.36 -13.57
CA GLY A 31 7.81 15.68 -12.21
C GLY A 31 6.83 14.65 -11.64
N PHE A 32 7.09 14.24 -10.40
CA PHE A 32 6.22 13.36 -9.62
C PHE A 32 5.65 14.12 -8.42
N TYR A 33 4.36 13.93 -8.19
CA TYR A 33 3.58 14.64 -7.19
C TYR A 33 2.84 13.64 -6.31
N VAL A 34 2.68 13.98 -5.03
CA VAL A 34 1.88 13.22 -4.08
C VAL A 34 0.53 13.90 -3.90
N VAL A 35 -0.54 13.11 -3.94
CA VAL A 35 -1.91 13.52 -3.64
C VAL A 35 -2.56 12.46 -2.76
N ASP A 36 -3.37 12.87 -1.78
CA ASP A 36 -4.06 11.96 -0.89
C ASP A 36 -5.48 11.67 -1.40
N MET A 37 -5.87 10.40 -1.37
CA MET A 37 -7.20 9.94 -1.76
C MET A 37 -7.91 9.24 -0.59
N ALA A 38 -9.14 9.64 -0.33
CA ALA A 38 -10.02 9.04 0.66
C ALA A 38 -10.78 7.84 0.07
N VAL A 39 -10.49 6.65 0.59
CA VAL A 39 -11.09 5.39 0.15
C VAL A 39 -11.98 4.83 1.25
N SER A 40 -13.29 4.88 1.02
CA SER A 40 -14.30 4.41 1.97
C SER A 40 -14.35 2.88 2.04
N ARG A 41 -14.38 2.35 3.26
CA ARG A 41 -14.64 0.95 3.56
C ARG A 41 -16.15 0.72 3.72
N LEU A 42 -16.59 -0.53 3.54
CA LEU A 42 -17.95 -0.97 3.88
C LEU A 42 -18.32 -0.79 5.36
N SER A 43 -17.35 -0.53 6.23
CA SER A 43 -17.53 -0.33 7.67
C SER A 43 -17.59 1.16 8.06
N ASP A 44 -17.86 2.05 7.11
CA ASP A 44 -17.85 3.53 7.26
C ASP A 44 -16.52 4.15 7.72
N GLN A 45 -15.46 3.35 7.78
CA GLN A 45 -14.10 3.86 7.99
C GLN A 45 -13.51 4.31 6.66
N VAL A 46 -12.68 5.34 6.70
CA VAL A 46 -12.02 5.89 5.52
C VAL A 46 -10.51 5.66 5.64
N ASP A 47 -9.91 5.13 4.59
CA ASP A 47 -8.47 5.07 4.42
C ASP A 47 -8.00 6.29 3.62
N ILE A 48 -7.01 7.03 4.14
CA ILE A 48 -6.37 8.11 3.39
C ILE A 48 -5.09 7.55 2.75
N ILE A 49 -5.13 7.29 1.45
CA ILE A 49 -4.07 6.60 0.72
C ILE A 49 -3.29 7.60 -0.15
N PRO A 50 -1.95 7.71 0.03
CA PRO A 50 -1.13 8.58 -0.80
C PRO A 50 -0.92 7.96 -2.18
N LEU A 51 -1.20 8.75 -3.21
CA LEU A 51 -0.97 8.45 -4.61
C LEU A 51 0.26 9.23 -5.09
N MET A 52 1.14 8.57 -5.82
CA MET A 52 2.26 9.19 -6.52
C MET A 52 1.93 9.25 -8.01
N VAL A 53 1.74 10.47 -8.51
CA VAL A 53 1.23 10.77 -9.84
C VAL A 53 2.30 11.50 -10.65
N SER A 54 2.46 11.12 -11.91
CA SER A 54 3.29 11.83 -12.88
C SER A 54 2.53 13.01 -13.46
N GLU A 55 3.21 14.15 -13.64
CA GLU A 55 2.66 15.30 -14.39
C GLU A 55 2.30 14.99 -15.85
N ARG A 56 2.83 13.89 -16.41
CA ARG A 56 2.46 13.40 -17.75
C ARG A 56 1.15 12.64 -17.77
N LEU A 57 0.71 12.15 -16.61
CA LEU A 57 -0.53 11.39 -16.46
C LEU A 57 -1.71 12.30 -16.13
N LEU A 58 -1.49 13.31 -15.30
CA LEU A 58 -2.52 14.24 -14.84
C LEU A 58 -1.99 15.67 -14.82
N ASP A 59 -2.84 16.64 -15.13
CA ASP A 59 -2.52 18.06 -15.03
C ASP A 59 -2.48 18.49 -13.55
N VAL A 60 -1.31 18.37 -12.93
CA VAL A 60 -1.07 18.65 -11.50
C VAL A 60 -1.29 20.12 -11.09
N SER A 61 -1.56 21.02 -12.05
CA SER A 61 -1.90 22.42 -11.76
C SER A 61 -3.38 22.65 -11.43
N LYS A 62 -4.23 21.67 -11.73
CA LYS A 62 -5.67 21.73 -11.46
C LYS A 62 -6.01 21.20 -10.06
N ASP A 63 -7.08 21.74 -9.50
CA ASP A 63 -7.68 21.20 -8.29
C ASP A 63 -8.64 20.06 -8.65
N TYR A 64 -8.38 18.90 -8.07
CA TYR A 64 -9.22 17.72 -8.22
C TYR A 64 -9.89 17.33 -6.90
N GLN A 65 -9.76 18.14 -5.84
CA GLN A 65 -10.40 17.85 -4.56
C GLN A 65 -11.92 17.70 -4.73
N GLY A 66 -12.49 16.70 -4.08
CA GLY A 66 -13.91 16.33 -4.24
C GLY A 66 -14.21 15.48 -5.48
N CYS A 67 -13.28 15.33 -6.42
CA CYS A 67 -13.48 14.44 -7.56
C CYS A 67 -13.34 12.98 -7.12
N THR A 68 -14.26 12.14 -7.61
CA THR A 68 -14.14 10.69 -7.51
C THR A 68 -13.27 10.16 -8.64
N MET A 69 -12.25 9.40 -8.28
CA MET A 69 -11.28 8.85 -9.22
C MET A 69 -10.98 7.39 -8.89
N GLU A 70 -10.91 6.55 -9.93
CA GLU A 70 -10.23 5.26 -9.88
C GLU A 70 -8.76 5.47 -10.25
N ALA A 71 -7.84 5.01 -9.40
CA ALA A 71 -6.42 4.96 -9.67
C ALA A 71 -5.93 3.52 -9.73
N LEU A 72 -5.33 3.17 -10.88
CA LEU A 72 -4.72 1.88 -11.14
C LEU A 72 -3.20 2.03 -11.12
N GLY A 73 -2.50 1.10 -10.47
CA GLY A 73 -1.07 1.23 -10.33
C GLY A 73 -0.40 0.11 -9.56
N GLN A 74 0.69 0.48 -8.88
CA GLN A 74 1.50 -0.43 -8.07
C GLN A 74 1.68 0.16 -6.68
N PHE A 75 1.54 -0.64 -5.64
CA PHE A 75 1.80 -0.17 -4.27
C PHE A 75 3.29 -0.24 -4.00
N ARG A 76 3.97 0.91 -4.03
CA ARG A 76 5.44 0.99 -3.97
C ARG A 76 5.91 1.48 -2.63
N SER A 77 7.13 1.10 -2.29
CA SER A 77 7.84 1.57 -1.11
C SER A 77 9.21 2.13 -1.46
N TYR A 78 9.67 3.10 -0.67
CA TYR A 78 11.04 3.56 -0.68
C TYR A 78 11.43 4.09 0.70
N ASN A 79 12.73 4.04 1.01
CA ASN A 79 13.25 4.67 2.22
C ASN A 79 13.54 6.13 1.93
N ARG A 80 12.87 7.02 2.68
CA ARG A 80 13.22 8.44 2.72
C ARG A 80 14.20 8.66 3.87
N HIS A 81 15.35 9.24 3.54
CA HIS A 81 16.36 9.63 4.52
C HIS A 81 16.01 11.03 5.04
N GLU A 82 15.62 11.11 6.31
CA GLU A 82 15.34 12.36 7.02
C GLU A 82 16.40 12.54 8.12
N GLY A 83 17.52 13.16 7.74
CA GLY A 83 18.69 13.27 8.60
C GLY A 83 19.26 11.90 8.98
N THR A 84 19.21 11.55 10.26
CA THR A 84 19.70 10.26 10.79
C THR A 84 18.64 9.15 10.82
N LYS A 85 17.38 9.46 10.48
CA LYS A 85 16.27 8.50 10.54
C LYS A 85 15.86 8.07 9.13
N ASN A 86 15.66 6.76 8.97
CA ASN A 86 15.06 6.21 7.76
C ASN A 86 13.56 6.02 8.00
N ARG A 87 12.74 6.56 7.10
CA ARG A 87 11.30 6.34 7.10
C ARG A 87 10.92 5.58 5.83
N LEU A 88 10.31 4.41 6.00
CA LEU A 88 9.68 3.71 4.89
C LEU A 88 8.43 4.50 4.48
N VAL A 89 8.42 4.98 3.25
CA VAL A 89 7.27 5.62 2.62
C VAL A 89 6.62 4.60 1.72
N LEU A 90 5.29 4.48 1.81
CA LEU A 90 4.48 3.70 0.88
C LEU A 90 3.47 4.61 0.20
N SER A 91 3.29 4.41 -1.10
CA SER A 91 2.30 5.13 -1.91
C SER A 91 1.92 4.29 -3.12
N ILE A 92 0.73 4.51 -3.65
CA ILE A 92 0.34 3.91 -4.92
C ILE A 92 1.00 4.71 -6.04
N PHE A 93 1.94 4.10 -6.75
CA PHE A 93 2.49 4.66 -7.99
C PHE A 93 1.47 4.47 -9.10
N VAL A 94 0.84 5.58 -9.48
CA VAL A 94 -0.30 5.59 -10.40
C VAL A 94 0.18 5.43 -11.84
N ARG A 95 -0.49 4.55 -12.57
CA ARG A 95 -0.21 4.28 -13.99
C ARG A 95 -1.37 4.68 -14.89
N GLU A 96 -2.58 4.64 -14.37
CA GLU A 96 -3.81 4.99 -15.07
C GLU A 96 -4.80 5.58 -14.07
N VAL A 97 -5.59 6.54 -14.54
CA VAL A 97 -6.60 7.26 -13.77
C VAL A 97 -7.88 7.34 -14.58
N ASN A 98 -9.01 7.04 -13.94
CA ASN A 98 -10.34 7.19 -14.53
C ASN A 98 -11.18 8.07 -13.61
N PHE A 99 -11.73 9.16 -14.13
CA PHE A 99 -12.69 9.98 -13.40
C PHE A 99 -14.08 9.36 -13.51
N LEU A 100 -14.80 9.31 -12.39
CA LEU A 100 -16.12 8.71 -12.31
C LEU A 100 -17.14 9.81 -11.98
N GLU A 101 -18.19 9.91 -12.81
CA GLU A 101 -19.31 10.84 -12.57
C GLU A 101 -20.23 10.36 -11.45
N GLU A 102 -20.43 9.04 -11.34
CA GLU A 102 -21.20 8.40 -10.27
C GLU A 102 -20.46 7.18 -9.70
N PHE A 103 -20.41 7.09 -8.38
CA PHE A 103 -19.80 5.96 -7.68
C PHE A 103 -20.80 4.79 -7.55
N THR A 104 -20.61 3.75 -8.34
CA THR A 104 -21.65 2.70 -8.51
C THR A 104 -21.38 1.37 -7.79
N ASP A 105 -20.12 1.05 -7.43
CA ASP A 105 -19.77 -0.24 -6.82
C ASP A 105 -18.76 -0.12 -5.66
N TYR A 106 -19.29 -0.04 -4.42
CA TYR A 106 -18.51 -0.01 -3.19
C TYR A 106 -17.73 -1.30 -2.89
N THR A 107 -17.97 -2.39 -3.63
CA THR A 107 -17.35 -3.69 -3.34
C THR A 107 -15.97 -3.86 -3.99
N LYS A 108 -15.60 -2.99 -4.93
CA LYS A 108 -14.36 -3.10 -5.72
C LYS A 108 -13.40 -1.91 -5.57
N THR A 109 -13.62 -1.08 -4.55
CA THR A 109 -12.98 0.23 -4.39
C THR A 109 -11.55 0.16 -3.87
N ASN A 110 -11.12 -1.02 -3.40
CA ASN A 110 -9.79 -1.18 -2.83
C ASN A 110 -9.37 -2.64 -2.97
N GLN A 111 -8.63 -2.91 -4.03
CA GLN A 111 -8.15 -4.24 -4.37
C GLN A 111 -6.66 -4.17 -4.63
N ILE A 112 -5.91 -5.03 -3.96
CA ILE A 112 -4.48 -5.21 -4.22
C ILE A 112 -4.15 -6.68 -4.37
N PHE A 113 -3.28 -6.95 -5.34
CA PHE A 113 -2.60 -8.22 -5.55
C PHE A 113 -1.09 -8.01 -5.52
N LEU A 114 -0.40 -8.85 -4.75
CA LEU A 114 1.05 -8.90 -4.66
C LEU A 114 1.53 -10.34 -4.88
N ASP A 115 2.60 -10.50 -5.64
CA ASP A 115 3.40 -11.74 -5.75
C ASP A 115 4.84 -11.38 -5.37
N GLY A 116 5.26 -11.86 -4.21
CA GLY A 116 6.52 -11.50 -3.60
C GLY A 116 7.08 -12.59 -2.72
N TYR A 117 8.08 -12.22 -1.93
CA TYR A 117 8.81 -13.16 -1.08
C TYR A 117 8.78 -12.70 0.37
N ILE A 118 8.61 -13.63 1.30
CA ILE A 118 8.76 -13.36 2.73
C ILE A 118 10.21 -12.96 3.01
N CYS A 119 10.44 -11.74 3.50
CA CYS A 119 11.80 -11.23 3.73
C CYS A 119 12.15 -11.08 5.22
N LYS A 120 11.19 -11.36 6.11
CA LYS A 120 11.36 -11.46 7.56
C LYS A 120 10.44 -12.55 8.09
N GLU A 121 10.84 -13.19 9.18
CA GLU A 121 10.02 -14.19 9.86
C GLU A 121 8.63 -13.60 10.22
N PRO A 122 7.53 -14.27 9.85
CA PRO A 122 6.18 -13.88 10.22
C PRO A 122 5.99 -13.76 11.74
N ILE A 123 5.39 -12.67 12.21
CA ILE A 123 5.13 -12.47 13.65
C ILE A 123 3.67 -12.78 13.94
N TYR A 124 3.40 -13.98 14.45
CA TYR A 124 2.06 -14.39 14.88
C TYR A 124 1.73 -13.89 16.30
N ARG A 125 0.56 -13.30 16.49
CA ARG A 125 0.09 -12.83 17.80
C ARG A 125 -1.44 -12.75 17.88
N LYS A 126 -1.95 -12.57 19.10
CA LYS A 126 -3.36 -12.24 19.36
C LYS A 126 -3.48 -10.77 19.76
N THR A 127 -4.49 -10.07 19.24
CA THR A 127 -4.84 -8.72 19.70
C THR A 127 -5.44 -8.78 21.12
N PRO A 128 -5.55 -7.65 21.84
CA PRO A 128 -6.22 -7.62 23.14
C PRO A 128 -7.67 -8.14 23.12
N LEU A 129 -8.32 -8.07 21.95
CA LEU A 129 -9.67 -8.61 21.72
C LEU A 129 -9.67 -10.09 21.25
N GLY A 130 -8.54 -10.79 21.36
CA GLY A 130 -8.41 -12.20 21.02
C GLY A 130 -8.33 -12.54 19.53
N ARG A 131 -8.27 -11.53 18.64
CA ARG A 131 -8.17 -11.79 17.18
C ARG A 131 -6.76 -12.26 16.83
N GLU A 132 -6.67 -13.36 16.10
CA GLU A 132 -5.41 -13.92 15.62
C GLU A 132 -4.92 -13.15 14.39
N ILE A 133 -3.67 -12.70 14.41
CA ILE A 133 -3.03 -11.97 13.32
C ILE A 133 -1.59 -12.42 13.11
N ALA A 134 -1.09 -12.23 11.89
CA ALA A 134 0.32 -12.39 11.57
C ALA A 134 0.82 -11.15 10.82
N ASP A 135 1.88 -10.53 11.34
CA ASP A 135 2.56 -9.42 10.68
C ASP A 135 3.57 -10.01 9.68
N LEU A 136 3.44 -9.64 8.41
CA LEU A 136 4.28 -10.12 7.30
C LEU A 136 5.00 -8.92 6.66
N LEU A 137 6.20 -9.16 6.13
CA LEU A 137 6.89 -8.21 5.27
C LEU A 137 7.24 -8.89 3.94
N LEU A 138 6.57 -8.46 2.88
CA LEU A 138 6.77 -9.00 1.54
C LEU A 138 7.75 -8.13 0.75
N ALA A 139 8.77 -8.76 0.17
CA ALA A 139 9.62 -8.17 -0.85
C ALA A 139 9.02 -8.45 -2.23
N VAL A 140 8.53 -7.42 -2.90
CA VAL A 140 7.93 -7.48 -4.23
C VAL A 140 8.93 -6.91 -5.24
N ASN A 141 9.43 -7.78 -6.12
CA ASN A 141 10.55 -7.43 -6.99
C ASN A 141 10.13 -6.46 -8.10
N ARG A 142 11.00 -5.49 -8.35
CA ARG A 142 10.90 -4.49 -9.42
C ARG A 142 12.02 -4.72 -10.45
N PRO A 143 11.94 -4.10 -11.64
CA PRO A 143 13.03 -4.15 -12.59
C PRO A 143 14.30 -3.49 -12.00
N TYR A 144 15.45 -3.81 -12.58
CA TYR A 144 16.75 -3.23 -12.21
C TYR A 144 17.18 -3.55 -10.76
N GLY A 145 16.81 -4.72 -10.24
CA GLY A 145 17.29 -5.24 -8.95
C GLY A 145 16.77 -4.47 -7.73
N LYS A 146 15.68 -3.71 -7.89
CA LYS A 146 14.99 -3.05 -6.77
C LYS A 146 13.85 -3.94 -6.27
N SER A 147 13.42 -3.74 -5.03
CA SER A 147 12.21 -4.37 -4.49
C SER A 147 11.42 -3.36 -3.67
N ASP A 148 10.11 -3.55 -3.62
CA ASP A 148 9.23 -2.89 -2.66
C ASP A 148 9.07 -3.79 -1.43
N TYR A 149 9.19 -3.23 -0.24
CA TYR A 149 9.00 -3.92 1.03
C TYR A 149 7.66 -3.50 1.62
N ILE A 150 6.66 -4.37 1.49
CA ILE A 150 5.26 -4.04 1.78
C ILE A 150 4.82 -4.79 3.04
N PRO A 151 4.47 -4.07 4.13
CA PRO A 151 3.86 -4.68 5.30
C PRO A 151 2.48 -5.26 4.96
N CYS A 152 2.21 -6.48 5.41
CA CYS A 152 0.91 -7.12 5.27
C CYS A 152 0.45 -7.68 6.61
N ILE A 153 -0.85 -7.58 6.90
CA ILE A 153 -1.47 -8.13 8.10
C ILE A 153 -2.43 -9.23 7.68
N ALA A 154 -2.08 -10.47 8.01
CA ALA A 154 -2.97 -11.62 7.85
C ALA A 154 -3.85 -11.81 9.08
N TRP A 155 -5.07 -12.30 8.87
CA TRP A 155 -6.10 -12.40 9.92
C TRP A 155 -6.63 -13.83 10.06
N GLY A 156 -6.93 -14.26 11.28
CA GLY A 156 -7.63 -15.51 11.58
C GLY A 156 -6.94 -16.74 10.98
N ARG A 157 -7.65 -17.48 10.11
CA ARG A 157 -7.09 -18.66 9.44
C ARG A 157 -5.87 -18.32 8.58
N ASN A 158 -5.89 -17.18 7.89
CA ASN A 158 -4.75 -16.71 7.09
C ASN A 158 -3.53 -16.43 7.98
N ALA A 159 -3.74 -15.89 9.19
CA ALA A 159 -2.67 -15.65 10.15
C ALA A 159 -1.98 -16.94 10.60
N ARG A 160 -2.77 -17.98 10.94
CA ARG A 160 -2.25 -19.30 11.32
C ARG A 160 -1.56 -20.02 10.17
N TYR A 161 -2.03 -19.83 8.94
CA TYR A 161 -1.39 -20.40 7.78
C TYR A 161 -0.05 -19.71 7.49
N ALA A 162 -0.04 -18.38 7.49
CA ALA A 162 1.15 -17.58 7.21
C ALA A 162 2.23 -17.68 8.31
N SER A 163 1.87 -18.06 9.54
CA SER A 163 2.86 -18.25 10.61
C SER A 163 3.82 -19.41 10.37
N GLY A 164 3.50 -20.32 9.45
CA GLY A 164 4.40 -21.41 9.04
C GLY A 164 5.32 -21.05 7.87
N PHE A 165 5.27 -19.82 7.34
CA PHE A 165 6.12 -19.43 6.22
C PHE A 165 7.54 -19.11 6.66
N GLU A 166 8.49 -19.45 5.80
CA GLU A 166 9.91 -19.19 6.04
C GLU A 166 10.39 -17.98 5.24
N VAL A 167 11.51 -17.40 5.65
CA VAL A 167 12.18 -16.36 4.87
C VAL A 167 12.59 -16.95 3.52
N GLY A 168 12.20 -16.29 2.43
CA GLY A 168 12.41 -16.75 1.06
C GLY A 168 11.21 -17.47 0.45
N SER A 169 10.16 -17.81 1.22
CA SER A 169 8.93 -18.37 0.65
C SER A 169 8.29 -17.38 -0.32
N ARG A 170 7.94 -17.84 -1.54
CA ARG A 170 7.18 -17.05 -2.52
C ARG A 170 5.70 -17.10 -2.15
N VAL A 171 5.07 -15.94 -2.05
CA VAL A 171 3.69 -15.81 -1.57
C VAL A 171 2.92 -14.85 -2.45
N CYS A 172 1.73 -15.27 -2.85
CA CYS A 172 0.71 -14.43 -3.46
C CYS A 172 -0.23 -13.91 -2.37
N VAL A 173 -0.50 -12.61 -2.37
CA VAL A 173 -1.37 -11.91 -1.40
C VAL A 173 -2.43 -11.13 -2.14
N TRP A 174 -3.69 -11.28 -1.71
CA TRP A 174 -4.81 -10.44 -2.09
C TRP A 174 -5.36 -9.72 -0.87
N GLY A 175 -5.83 -8.50 -1.05
CA GLY A 175 -6.34 -7.72 0.05
C GLY A 175 -6.76 -6.32 -0.34
N ARG A 176 -6.62 -5.42 0.63
CA ARG A 176 -6.86 -3.97 0.50
C ARG A 176 -5.71 -3.19 1.12
N VAL A 177 -5.37 -2.05 0.53
CA VAL A 177 -4.42 -1.09 1.13
C VAL A 177 -5.13 -0.38 2.28
N GLN A 178 -4.49 -0.32 3.45
CA GLN A 178 -5.03 0.33 4.64
C GLN A 178 -4.04 1.36 5.19
N SER A 179 -4.62 2.41 5.75
CA SER A 179 -3.96 3.38 6.60
C SER A 179 -4.37 3.12 8.06
N ARG A 180 -3.42 3.19 8.98
CA ARG A 180 -3.67 3.00 10.41
C ARG A 180 -2.91 4.05 11.22
N GLU A 181 -3.65 4.84 11.99
CA GLU A 181 -3.05 5.73 12.98
C GLU A 181 -2.49 4.92 14.16
N TYR A 182 -1.29 5.28 14.61
CA TYR A 182 -0.70 4.78 15.83
C TYR A 182 0.05 5.89 16.56
N THR A 183 0.09 5.79 17.89
CA THR A 183 0.85 6.72 18.72
C THR A 183 2.24 6.15 18.96
N LYS A 184 3.26 6.87 18.49
CA LYS A 184 4.66 6.58 18.80
C LYS A 184 5.07 7.38 20.04
N LYS A 185 5.46 6.68 21.11
CA LYS A 185 6.12 7.32 22.26
C LYS A 185 7.55 7.71 21.85
N LEU A 186 7.88 9.00 21.97
CA LEU A 186 9.23 9.53 21.74
C LEU A 186 10.02 9.64 23.04
N SER A 187 9.31 9.95 24.14
CA SER A 187 9.82 9.99 25.51
C SER A 187 8.70 9.57 26.48
N GLU A 188 8.91 9.66 27.79
CA GLU A 188 7.85 9.41 28.78
C GLU A 188 6.68 10.40 28.65
N THR A 189 6.96 11.63 28.20
CA THR A 189 5.99 12.72 28.09
C THR A 189 5.55 13.00 26.66
N ASP A 190 6.37 12.68 25.67
CA ASP A 190 6.11 13.05 24.27
C ASP A 190 5.59 11.88 23.45
N CYS A 191 4.45 12.11 22.81
CA CYS A 191 3.78 11.17 21.92
C CYS A 191 3.54 11.83 20.56
N GLU A 192 3.83 11.10 19.49
CA GLU A 192 3.62 11.55 18.11
C GLU A 192 2.63 10.62 17.43
N LYS A 193 1.54 11.17 16.86
CA LYS A 193 0.64 10.39 16.00
C LYS A 193 1.29 10.16 14.64
N ARG A 194 1.24 8.92 14.17
CA ARG A 194 1.80 8.50 12.89
C ARG A 194 0.84 7.61 12.15
N ILE A 195 0.96 7.58 10.83
CA ILE A 195 0.19 6.68 9.96
C ILE A 195 1.12 5.58 9.47
N ALA A 196 0.66 4.33 9.61
CA ALA A 196 1.24 3.16 8.97
C ALA A 196 0.38 2.80 7.76
N TYR A 197 1.05 2.40 6.67
CA TYR A 197 0.40 1.88 5.47
C TYR A 197 0.73 0.40 5.32
N GLU A 198 -0.28 -0.43 5.17
CA GLU A 198 -0.16 -1.89 5.16
C GLU A 198 -1.23 -2.52 4.27
N VAL A 199 -1.04 -3.77 3.88
CA VAL A 199 -2.06 -4.57 3.17
C VAL A 199 -2.84 -5.40 4.17
N SER A 200 -4.16 -5.18 4.25
CA SER A 200 -5.07 -6.07 4.97
C SER A 200 -5.33 -7.29 4.11
N VAL A 201 -4.83 -8.45 4.51
CA VAL A 201 -4.87 -9.65 3.68
C VAL A 201 -6.24 -10.33 3.79
N SER A 202 -6.92 -10.49 2.65
CA SER A 202 -8.16 -11.26 2.52
C SER A 202 -7.89 -12.71 2.12
N LYS A 203 -6.86 -12.95 1.31
CA LYS A 203 -6.41 -14.27 0.85
C LYS A 203 -4.90 -14.27 0.67
N LEU A 204 -4.25 -15.39 0.99
CA LEU A 204 -2.84 -15.59 0.70
C LEU A 204 -2.55 -17.05 0.34
N GLU A 205 -1.57 -17.27 -0.52
CA GLU A 205 -1.16 -18.58 -1.01
C GLU A 205 0.37 -18.65 -1.05
N CYS A 206 0.96 -19.70 -0.51
CA CYS A 206 2.37 -20.02 -0.72
C CYS A 206 2.51 -20.71 -2.08
N VAL A 207 3.38 -20.20 -2.94
CA VAL A 207 3.63 -20.79 -4.27
C VAL A 207 4.76 -21.78 -4.11
N GLU A 208 4.47 -23.07 -4.31
CA GLU A 208 5.48 -24.12 -4.33
C GLU A 208 6.49 -23.84 -5.47
N GLN A 209 7.78 -23.99 -5.17
CA GLN A 209 8.83 -23.94 -6.19
C GLN A 209 8.84 -25.30 -6.89
N GLU A 210 8.44 -25.34 -8.16
CA GLU A 210 8.80 -26.45 -9.07
C GLU A 210 10.31 -26.45 -9.35
#